data_AF-A0A395MAH2-F1
#
_entry.id   AF-A0A395MAH2-F1
#
_cell.length_a   1.000
_cell.length_b   1.000
_cell.length_c   1.000
_cell.angle_alpha   90.00
_cell.angle_beta   90.00
_cell.angle_gamma   90.00
#
_symmetry.space_group_name_H-M   'P 1'
#
loop_
_entity.id
_entity.type
_entity.pdbx_description
1 polymer ?
#
loop_
_entity_poly.entity_id
_entity_poly.type
_entity_poly.pdbx_seq_one_letter_code
_entity_poly.pdbx_strand_id
1 'polypeptide(L)'
;MANGIIPALAIAILLGTPILIALFLQNGNRPPRELQNLRRKGVEKSNMQDQTDPQYDLLAGALDKGPIRIKAICIHPIKSCAPVELNRAQLLKSGFFLDRFFALATEVNRPASEGGPIWRFISQRTKPLMAQIKTEVWLPDPGSDESDLLVKSQGCVVFRFPDPDPIGWSDRLKSVLWRSQREVVGIAPISSYEGFEEEHGLMMTPFTIHSREAKGLDLGRFPSVAAALPKLKRFLKISDQQKLTLLRLTPDSFVRTEKNLAPLQHIGTPAVHGYTDQQPININNLASVHAVSALLPKENRPLNALRFRANIWVTGASAFDEDAWKRYRIVPNGGIGPSPTLSVVCRTSRCTLPNVNPHTGKPDTDAPGNGKTRGKPQPSSTLIEHRTIEDGNPKALGYIGMHCVPEDSCFGETPGKQEGVYVQVGDEVEVLERGTHLYGSTGDDY
;
A
#
# COMPACT_ATOMS: atom_id res chain seq x y z
N MET A 1 48.04 45.28 -30.61
CA MET A 1 47.83 43.89 -31.12
C MET A 1 47.84 43.00 -29.89
N ALA A 2 46.78 42.31 -29.46
CA ALA A 2 45.76 41.58 -30.20
C ALA A 2 44.38 41.73 -29.52
N ASN A 3 43.36 42.05 -30.32
CA ASN A 3 41.97 42.06 -29.88
C ASN A 3 41.45 40.62 -29.83
N GLY A 4 40.83 40.27 -28.70
CA GLY A 4 40.24 38.98 -28.43
C GLY A 4 39.03 38.71 -29.32
N ILE A 5 39.18 37.73 -30.21
CA ILE A 5 38.07 37.06 -30.86
C ILE A 5 37.86 35.78 -30.05
N ILE A 6 36.97 35.81 -29.07
CA ILE A 6 36.38 34.56 -28.57
C ILE A 6 35.60 34.01 -29.77
N PRO A 7 35.95 32.84 -30.33
CA PRO A 7 35.27 32.33 -31.51
C PRO A 7 33.80 32.15 -31.17
N ALA A 8 32.89 32.63 -32.02
CA ALA A 8 31.44 32.57 -31.83
C ALA A 8 30.94 31.16 -31.45
N LEU A 9 31.69 30.12 -31.85
CA LEU A 9 31.48 28.73 -31.48
C LEU A 9 31.61 28.47 -29.96
N ALA A 10 32.55 29.10 -29.27
CA ALA A 10 32.73 28.95 -27.83
C ALA A 10 31.57 29.58 -27.04
N ILE A 11 31.05 30.71 -27.50
CA ILE A 11 29.88 31.39 -26.90
C ILE A 11 28.60 30.56 -27.15
N ALA A 12 28.43 30.01 -28.36
CA ALA A 12 27.30 29.13 -28.69
C ALA A 12 27.30 27.83 -27.88
N ILE A 13 28.48 27.25 -27.59
CA ILE A 13 28.62 26.08 -26.72
C ILE A 13 28.32 26.43 -25.26
N LEU A 14 28.82 27.57 -24.76
CA LEU A 14 28.59 28.03 -23.37
C LEU A 14 27.14 28.42 -23.08
N LEU A 15 26.40 28.95 -24.06
CA LEU A 15 24.98 29.30 -23.91
C LEU A 15 24.04 28.14 -24.28
N GLY A 16 24.42 27.31 -25.27
CA GLY A 16 23.61 26.18 -25.74
C GLY A 16 23.62 24.98 -24.79
N THR A 17 24.73 24.72 -24.09
CA THR A 17 24.83 23.60 -23.14
C THR A 17 23.90 23.73 -21.93
N PRO A 18 23.79 24.86 -21.21
CA PRO A 18 22.84 24.98 -20.10
C PRO A 18 21.38 24.94 -20.56
N ILE A 19 21.07 25.44 -21.76
CA ILE A 19 19.71 25.35 -22.33
C ILE A 19 19.38 23.90 -22.73
N LEU A 20 20.31 23.19 -23.38
CA LEU A 20 20.16 21.77 -23.69
C LEU A 20 20.05 20.94 -22.42
N ILE A 21 20.85 21.21 -21.39
CA ILE A 21 20.76 20.56 -20.07
C ILE A 21 19.43 20.86 -19.40
N ALA A 22 18.94 22.11 -19.41
CA ALA A 22 17.64 22.48 -18.85
C ALA A 22 16.47 21.82 -19.59
N LEU A 23 16.51 21.77 -20.92
CA LEU A 23 15.51 21.07 -21.74
C LEU A 23 15.57 19.55 -21.53
N PHE A 24 16.75 18.97 -21.35
CA PHE A 24 16.92 17.54 -21.05
C PHE A 24 16.48 17.20 -19.62
N LEU A 25 16.74 18.09 -18.65
CA LEU A 25 16.27 18.01 -17.27
C LEU A 25 14.74 18.08 -17.18
N GLN A 26 14.13 18.96 -17.98
CA GLN A 26 12.68 19.05 -18.08
C GLN A 26 12.06 17.81 -18.75
N ASN A 27 12.77 17.14 -19.65
CA ASN A 27 12.29 15.91 -20.28
C ASN A 27 12.42 14.66 -19.38
N GLY A 28 13.37 14.64 -18.44
CA GLY A 28 13.57 13.50 -17.52
C GLY A 28 12.46 13.31 -16.49
N ASN A 29 11.62 14.33 -16.27
CA ASN A 29 10.58 14.33 -15.23
C ASN A 29 9.15 14.42 -15.78
N ARG A 30 8.95 14.37 -17.10
CA ARG A 30 7.59 14.37 -17.66
C ARG A 30 6.95 12.99 -17.44
N PRO A 31 5.70 12.95 -16.95
CA PRO A 31 4.98 11.69 -16.91
C PRO A 31 4.85 11.11 -18.33
N PRO A 32 4.73 9.77 -18.47
CA PRO A 32 4.42 9.13 -19.74
C PRO A 32 3.29 9.86 -20.48
N ARG A 33 3.34 9.89 -21.82
CA ARG A 33 2.36 10.62 -22.64
C ARG A 33 0.93 10.15 -22.36
N GLU A 34 0.79 8.88 -22.02
CA GLU A 34 -0.44 8.21 -21.63
C GLU A 34 -1.09 8.80 -20.38
N LEU A 35 -0.34 9.51 -19.52
CA LEU A 35 -0.86 10.08 -18.27
C LEU A 35 -1.21 11.57 -18.37
N GLN A 36 -1.08 12.19 -19.54
CA GLN A 36 -1.24 13.64 -19.70
C GLN A 36 -2.66 14.14 -19.33
N ASN A 37 -3.66 13.32 -19.61
CA ASN A 37 -5.07 13.60 -19.30
C ASN A 37 -5.48 13.20 -17.87
N LEU A 38 -4.55 12.73 -17.04
CA LEU A 38 -4.81 12.32 -15.67
C LEU A 38 -4.07 13.20 -14.67
N ARG A 39 -4.48 13.13 -13.40
CA ARG A 39 -3.74 13.70 -12.28
C ARG A 39 -3.33 12.64 -11.30
N ARG A 40 -2.05 12.69 -10.94
CA ARG A 40 -1.50 11.92 -9.83
C ARG A 40 -2.19 12.34 -8.55
N LYS A 41 -2.78 11.38 -7.84
CA LYS A 41 -3.28 11.56 -6.47
C LYS A 41 -2.20 11.08 -5.51
N GLY A 42 -1.97 11.86 -4.46
CA GLY A 42 -0.90 11.60 -3.50
C GLY A 42 -0.54 12.85 -2.71
N VAL A 43 0.41 12.71 -1.80
CA VAL A 43 1.03 13.82 -1.09
C VAL A 43 2.33 14.24 -1.75
N GLU A 44 2.64 15.54 -1.77
CA GLU A 44 3.94 16.04 -2.22
C GLU A 44 5.04 15.73 -1.19
N LYS A 45 4.70 15.90 0.09
CA LYS A 45 5.54 15.58 1.24
C LYS A 45 4.84 14.53 2.09
N SER A 46 5.54 13.45 2.42
CA SER A 46 5.00 12.38 3.26
C SER A 46 4.74 12.88 4.68
N ASN A 47 3.54 12.67 5.19
CA ASN A 47 3.18 12.86 6.60
C ASN A 47 3.84 11.80 7.49
N MET A 48 4.40 10.73 6.92
CA MET A 48 5.18 9.71 7.63
C MET A 48 6.70 9.91 7.51
N GLN A 49 7.15 11.07 7.01
CA GLN A 49 8.57 11.39 6.93
C GLN A 49 9.23 11.49 8.31
N ASP A 50 8.51 12.05 9.28
CA ASP A 50 8.89 12.25 10.68
C ASP A 50 8.35 11.13 11.60
N GLN A 51 8.00 9.97 11.05
CA GLN A 51 7.36 8.87 11.79
C GLN A 51 8.19 8.28 12.94
N THR A 52 9.43 8.71 13.14
CA THR A 52 10.32 8.26 14.22
C THR A 52 10.66 9.40 15.19
N ASP A 53 9.99 10.54 15.06
CA ASP A 53 10.23 11.72 15.88
C ASP A 53 9.69 11.50 17.31
N PRO A 54 10.51 11.72 18.35
CA PRO A 54 10.09 11.58 19.75
C PRO A 54 8.85 12.41 20.16
N GLN A 55 8.45 13.42 19.38
CA GLN A 55 7.22 14.17 19.66
C GLN A 55 5.97 13.26 19.73
N TYR A 56 5.99 12.13 19.01
CA TYR A 56 4.91 11.14 18.99
C TYR A 56 5.04 10.09 20.10
N ASP A 57 6.08 10.16 20.94
CA ASP A 57 6.23 9.28 22.09
C ASP A 57 5.17 9.61 23.15
N LEU A 58 4.34 8.60 23.41
CA LEU A 58 3.33 8.56 24.47
C LEU A 58 3.35 7.16 25.08
N LEU A 59 3.89 7.04 26.29
CA LEU A 59 4.02 5.76 26.98
C LEU A 59 2.65 5.14 27.26
N ALA A 60 2.61 3.81 27.31
CA ALA A 60 1.39 3.09 27.65
C ALA A 60 0.85 3.52 29.03
N GLY A 61 -0.44 3.84 29.10
CA GLY A 61 -1.09 4.32 30.33
C GLY A 61 -0.83 5.79 30.68
N ALA A 62 -0.09 6.54 29.87
CA ALA A 62 -0.03 7.99 30.00
C ALA A 62 -1.38 8.62 29.61
N LEU A 63 -1.69 9.79 30.20
CA LEU A 63 -2.81 10.60 29.73
C LEU A 63 -2.53 11.09 28.30
N ASP A 64 -3.56 11.06 27.45
CA ASP A 64 -3.47 11.52 26.08
C ASP A 64 -3.07 13.01 26.04
N LYS A 65 -2.13 13.36 25.15
CA LYS A 65 -1.56 14.73 25.03
C LYS A 65 -2.50 15.70 24.30
N GLY A 66 -3.70 15.26 23.92
CA GLY A 66 -4.66 16.03 23.14
C GLY A 66 -5.61 15.13 22.34
N PRO A 67 -6.41 15.70 21.42
CA PRO A 67 -7.29 14.92 20.57
C PRO A 67 -6.49 13.95 19.70
N ILE A 68 -7.03 12.75 19.52
CA ILE A 68 -6.45 11.73 18.65
C ILE A 68 -6.70 12.15 17.20
N ARG A 69 -5.65 12.22 16.39
CA ARG A 69 -5.75 12.72 15.01
C ARG A 69 -5.16 11.75 14.00
N ILE A 70 -5.77 11.72 12.81
CA ILE A 70 -5.23 11.02 11.64
C ILE A 70 -3.97 11.74 11.18
N LYS A 71 -2.83 11.10 11.40
CA LYS A 71 -1.50 11.56 11.00
C LYS A 71 -1.22 11.29 9.53
N ALA A 72 -1.64 10.13 9.02
CA ALA A 72 -1.46 9.76 7.61
C ALA A 72 -2.51 8.75 7.15
N ILE A 73 -2.84 8.79 5.86
CA ILE A 73 -3.68 7.81 5.20
C ILE A 73 -2.87 7.13 4.10
N CYS A 74 -2.79 5.80 4.16
CA CYS A 74 -2.06 4.99 3.20
C CYS A 74 -2.99 3.96 2.54
N ILE A 75 -2.98 3.92 1.21
CA ILE A 75 -3.52 2.78 0.46
C ILE A 75 -2.37 1.99 -0.14
N HIS A 76 -2.61 0.74 -0.47
CA HIS A 76 -1.64 -0.13 -1.12
C HIS A 76 -2.26 -0.71 -2.38
N PRO A 77 -2.26 0.05 -3.50
CA PRO A 77 -2.99 -0.32 -4.71
C PRO A 77 -2.69 -1.72 -5.22
N ILE A 78 -1.41 -2.09 -5.21
CA ILE A 78 -0.99 -3.46 -5.48
C ILE A 78 -0.64 -4.14 -4.14
N LYS A 79 -1.30 -5.27 -3.86
CA LYS A 79 -1.06 -6.08 -2.67
C LYS A 79 0.44 -6.39 -2.56
N SER A 80 0.99 -6.16 -1.37
CA SER A 80 2.43 -6.34 -1.06
C SER A 80 3.41 -5.38 -1.74
N CYS A 81 2.97 -4.38 -2.51
CA CYS A 81 3.85 -3.30 -2.99
C CYS A 81 3.89 -2.10 -2.03
N ALA A 82 4.71 -1.09 -2.34
CA ALA A 82 4.82 0.14 -1.54
C ALA A 82 3.48 0.90 -1.49
N PRO A 83 3.21 1.65 -0.40
CA PRO A 83 1.98 2.43 -0.25
C PRO A 83 1.94 3.66 -1.16
N VAL A 84 0.73 4.14 -1.41
CA VAL A 84 0.44 5.52 -1.81
C VAL A 84 -0.15 6.23 -0.61
N GLU A 85 0.49 7.32 -0.20
CA GLU A 85 -0.01 8.18 0.86
C GLU A 85 -0.92 9.27 0.26
N LEU A 86 -2.07 9.50 0.89
CA LEU A 86 -3.11 10.41 0.44
C LEU A 86 -3.43 11.44 1.51
N ASN A 87 -3.72 12.68 1.10
CA ASN A 87 -4.29 13.68 2.00
C ASN A 87 -5.75 13.34 2.36
N ARG A 88 -6.52 12.81 1.39
CA ARG A 88 -7.93 12.46 1.52
C ARG A 88 -8.20 11.17 0.74
N ALA A 89 -8.96 10.25 1.34
CA ALA A 89 -9.30 8.97 0.73
C ALA A 89 -10.81 8.71 0.81
N GLN A 90 -11.39 8.17 -0.26
CA GLN A 90 -12.80 7.76 -0.27
C GLN A 90 -12.94 6.46 0.52
N LEU A 91 -13.82 6.48 1.53
CA LEU A 91 -14.19 5.31 2.30
C LEU A 91 -15.37 4.62 1.63
N LEU A 92 -15.25 3.32 1.43
CA LEU A 92 -16.30 2.43 0.92
C LEU A 92 -16.56 1.34 1.96
N LYS A 93 -17.67 0.61 1.82
CA LYS A 93 -17.94 -0.57 2.66
C LYS A 93 -16.82 -1.60 2.60
N SER A 94 -16.16 -1.72 1.44
CA SER A 94 -15.03 -2.62 1.19
C SER A 94 -13.66 -2.08 1.63
N GLY A 95 -13.60 -0.90 2.26
CA GLY A 95 -12.37 -0.22 2.68
C GLY A 95 -12.10 1.04 1.87
N PHE A 96 -10.87 1.54 1.88
CA PHE A 96 -10.52 2.69 1.07
C PHE A 96 -10.51 2.36 -0.42
N PHE A 97 -11.01 3.29 -1.24
CA PHE A 97 -10.97 3.16 -2.69
C PHE A 97 -9.54 2.87 -3.18
N LEU A 98 -9.43 1.92 -4.12
CA LEU A 98 -8.18 1.38 -4.68
C LEU A 98 -7.27 0.65 -3.69
N ASP A 99 -7.69 0.40 -2.46
CA ASP A 99 -6.84 -0.32 -1.52
C ASP A 99 -6.81 -1.83 -1.80
N ARG A 100 -5.60 -2.39 -2.03
CA ARG A 100 -5.39 -3.80 -2.41
C ARG A 100 -6.25 -4.21 -3.62
N PHE A 101 -6.39 -3.29 -4.57
CA PHE A 101 -7.20 -3.46 -5.77
C PHE A 101 -6.55 -4.37 -6.82
N PHE A 102 -5.24 -4.55 -6.75
CA PHE A 102 -4.50 -5.46 -7.61
C PHE A 102 -3.67 -6.47 -6.80
N ALA A 103 -3.39 -7.62 -7.38
CA ALA A 103 -2.47 -8.63 -6.82
C ALA A 103 -1.57 -9.22 -7.89
N LEU A 104 -0.29 -9.42 -7.57
CA LEU A 104 0.63 -10.17 -8.42
C LEU A 104 0.52 -11.67 -8.10
N ALA A 105 0.48 -12.51 -9.13
CA ALA A 105 0.40 -13.96 -8.98
C ALA A 105 1.35 -14.68 -9.92
N THR A 106 1.85 -15.83 -9.48
CA THR A 106 2.68 -16.72 -10.28
C THR A 106 1.99 -18.05 -10.49
N GLU A 107 2.18 -18.65 -11.66
CA GLU A 107 1.71 -20.00 -11.96
C GLU A 107 2.59 -21.03 -11.24
N VAL A 108 1.96 -21.91 -10.49
CA VAL A 108 2.58 -23.04 -9.80
C VAL A 108 2.12 -24.31 -10.49
N ASN A 109 3.09 -25.03 -11.08
CA ASN A 109 2.82 -26.31 -11.73
C ASN A 109 2.44 -27.33 -10.66
N ARG A 110 1.30 -28.00 -10.86
CA ARG A 110 0.88 -29.17 -10.09
C ARG A 110 0.63 -30.33 -11.04
N PRO A 111 0.76 -31.58 -10.58
CA PRO A 111 0.41 -32.76 -11.37
C PRO A 111 -1.01 -32.65 -11.94
N ALA A 112 -1.24 -33.24 -13.12
CA ALA A 112 -2.58 -33.28 -13.71
C ALA A 112 -3.61 -33.98 -12.79
N SER A 113 -3.15 -34.96 -12.00
CA SER A 113 -3.95 -35.63 -10.98
C SER A 113 -4.44 -34.70 -9.86
N GLU A 114 -3.85 -33.52 -9.69
CA GLU A 114 -4.23 -32.51 -8.70
C GLU A 114 -4.97 -31.31 -9.33
N GLY A 115 -5.48 -31.47 -10.56
CA GLY A 115 -6.22 -30.42 -11.28
C GLY A 115 -5.34 -29.41 -12.01
N GLY A 116 -4.05 -29.73 -12.22
CA GLY A 116 -3.16 -28.95 -13.07
C GLY A 116 -2.65 -27.63 -12.45
N PRO A 117 -2.01 -26.78 -13.26
CA PRO A 117 -1.36 -25.56 -12.79
C PRO A 117 -2.35 -24.59 -12.16
N ILE A 118 -1.93 -23.91 -11.09
CA ILE A 118 -2.74 -22.89 -10.43
C ILE A 118 -1.98 -21.59 -10.27
N TRP A 119 -2.71 -20.49 -10.30
CA TRP A 119 -2.18 -19.19 -9.93
C TRP A 119 -2.16 -19.03 -8.41
N ARG A 120 -1.02 -18.63 -7.87
CA ARG A 120 -0.86 -18.31 -6.46
C ARG A 120 -0.32 -16.90 -6.32
N PHE A 121 -0.94 -16.10 -5.46
CA PHE A 121 -0.44 -14.76 -5.19
C PHE A 121 0.99 -14.79 -4.63
N ILE A 122 1.77 -13.76 -4.94
CA ILE A 122 3.06 -13.50 -4.29
C ILE A 122 2.94 -12.34 -3.30
N SER A 123 3.84 -12.31 -2.32
CA SER A 123 3.85 -11.26 -1.29
C SER A 123 5.26 -10.94 -0.85
N GLN A 124 5.44 -9.87 -0.06
CA GLN A 124 6.76 -9.54 0.52
C GLN A 124 7.36 -10.70 1.33
N ARG A 125 6.54 -11.63 1.84
CA ARG A 125 7.00 -12.84 2.54
C ARG A 125 7.79 -13.77 1.62
N THR A 126 7.36 -13.92 0.37
CA THR A 126 8.00 -14.81 -0.61
C THR A 126 8.94 -14.04 -1.55
N LYS A 127 8.66 -12.77 -1.79
CA LYS A 127 9.39 -11.86 -2.69
C LYS A 127 9.58 -10.48 -2.01
N PRO A 128 10.54 -10.35 -1.07
CA PRO A 128 10.76 -9.12 -0.29
C PRO A 128 10.95 -7.85 -1.13
N LEU A 129 11.55 -7.97 -2.33
CA LEU A 129 11.76 -6.86 -3.28
C LEU A 129 10.46 -6.20 -3.75
N MET A 130 9.29 -6.84 -3.57
CA MET A 130 8.00 -6.18 -3.81
C MET A 130 7.83 -4.89 -3.00
N ALA A 131 8.47 -4.78 -1.82
CA ALA A 131 8.44 -3.57 -1.01
C ALA A 131 9.08 -2.34 -1.71
N GLN A 132 9.93 -2.57 -2.71
CA GLN A 132 10.58 -1.51 -3.51
C GLN A 132 9.81 -1.17 -4.80
N ILE A 133 8.70 -1.86 -5.09
CA ILE A 133 7.82 -1.49 -6.20
C ILE A 133 6.98 -0.30 -5.75
N LYS A 134 7.34 0.89 -6.25
CA LYS A 134 6.58 2.12 -6.02
C LYS A 134 5.26 2.04 -6.77
N THR A 135 4.21 2.56 -6.16
CA THR A 135 2.90 2.67 -6.80
C THR A 135 2.45 4.12 -6.82
N GLU A 136 1.65 4.47 -7.82
CA GLU A 136 1.04 5.78 -7.97
C GLU A 136 -0.40 5.59 -8.44
N VAL A 137 -1.30 6.48 -8.03
CA VAL A 137 -2.68 6.51 -8.48
C VAL A 137 -2.88 7.73 -9.36
N TRP A 138 -3.47 7.54 -10.54
CA TRP A 138 -3.74 8.59 -11.50
C TRP A 138 -5.22 8.54 -11.88
N LEU A 139 -5.96 9.61 -11.58
CA LEU A 139 -7.40 9.69 -11.81
C LEU A 139 -7.72 10.85 -12.78
N PRO A 140 -8.85 10.77 -13.52
CA PRO A 140 -9.32 11.88 -14.33
C PRO A 140 -9.76 13.06 -13.46
N ASP A 141 -9.73 14.25 -14.05
CA ASP A 141 -10.28 15.49 -13.52
C ASP A 141 -11.41 15.99 -14.45
N PRO A 142 -12.25 16.96 -14.04
CA PRO A 142 -13.37 17.43 -14.86
C PRO A 142 -13.01 17.98 -16.26
N GLY A 143 -11.75 18.31 -16.52
CA GLY A 143 -11.24 18.77 -17.81
C GLY A 143 -10.45 17.72 -18.61
N SER A 144 -10.47 16.46 -18.17
CA SER A 144 -9.79 15.36 -18.87
C SER A 144 -10.47 15.04 -20.20
N ASP A 145 -9.67 14.69 -21.21
CA ASP A 145 -10.17 14.25 -22.51
C ASP A 145 -10.89 12.88 -22.40
N GLU A 146 -12.21 12.87 -22.62
CA GLU A 146 -13.03 11.65 -22.54
C GLU A 146 -12.71 10.62 -23.63
N SER A 147 -12.00 11.01 -24.69
CA SER A 147 -11.56 10.08 -25.73
C SER A 147 -10.38 9.20 -25.29
N ASP A 148 -9.63 9.63 -24.27
CA ASP A 148 -8.49 8.91 -23.72
C ASP A 148 -8.93 7.59 -23.05
N LEU A 149 -8.30 6.48 -23.44
CA LEU A 149 -8.64 5.15 -22.96
C LEU A 149 -8.48 5.01 -21.44
N LEU A 150 -7.48 5.67 -20.83
CA LEU A 150 -7.30 5.63 -19.39
C LEU A 150 -8.31 6.51 -18.66
N VAL A 151 -8.79 7.59 -19.28
CA VAL A 151 -9.92 8.38 -18.74
C VAL A 151 -11.20 7.56 -18.78
N LYS A 152 -11.49 6.85 -19.89
CA LYS A 152 -12.61 5.89 -19.99
C LYS A 152 -12.51 4.77 -18.96
N SER A 153 -11.29 4.38 -18.61
CA SER A 153 -10.99 3.38 -17.57
C SER A 153 -11.01 3.97 -16.14
N GLN A 154 -11.55 5.19 -15.97
CA GLN A 154 -11.63 5.92 -14.71
C GLN A 154 -10.27 6.12 -14.01
N GLY A 155 -9.20 6.13 -14.80
CA GLY A 155 -7.81 6.26 -14.36
C GLY A 155 -7.03 4.96 -14.36
N CYS A 156 -5.85 5.01 -13.75
CA CYS A 156 -4.92 3.89 -13.68
C CYS A 156 -4.08 3.90 -12.40
N VAL A 157 -3.55 2.73 -12.07
CA VAL A 157 -2.45 2.55 -11.13
C VAL A 157 -1.16 2.34 -11.91
N VAL A 158 -0.16 3.17 -11.61
CA VAL A 158 1.18 3.05 -12.19
C VAL A 158 2.07 2.34 -11.17
N PHE A 159 2.85 1.36 -11.61
CA PHE A 159 3.87 0.73 -10.79
C PHE A 159 5.26 0.90 -11.40
N ARG A 160 6.22 1.24 -10.54
CA ARG A 160 7.60 1.55 -10.92
C ARG A 160 8.57 0.72 -10.10
N PHE A 161 9.60 0.20 -10.75
CA PHE A 161 10.67 -0.52 -10.08
C PHE A 161 11.99 -0.33 -10.83
N PRO A 162 13.13 -0.48 -10.14
CA PRO A 162 14.43 -0.41 -10.78
C PRO A 162 14.58 -1.38 -11.96
N ASP A 163 15.12 -0.90 -13.07
CA ASP A 163 15.44 -1.74 -14.22
C ASP A 163 16.50 -2.78 -13.83
N PRO A 164 16.22 -4.10 -13.90
CA PRO A 164 17.17 -5.13 -13.53
C PRO A 164 18.22 -5.40 -14.63
N ASP A 165 18.07 -4.83 -15.82
CA ASP A 165 19.04 -5.00 -16.91
C ASP A 165 20.39 -4.33 -16.59
N PRO A 166 21.51 -4.96 -16.98
CA PRO A 166 22.83 -4.35 -16.77
C PRO A 166 22.92 -3.03 -17.52
N ILE A 167 23.41 -2.00 -16.81
CA ILE A 167 23.59 -0.66 -17.35
C ILE A 167 24.69 -0.72 -18.43
N GLY A 168 24.32 -0.40 -19.67
CA GLY A 168 25.28 -0.28 -20.78
C GLY A 168 26.34 0.80 -20.52
N TRP A 169 27.47 0.74 -21.23
CA TRP A 169 28.62 1.63 -21.01
C TRP A 169 28.27 3.13 -21.16
N SER A 170 27.41 3.50 -22.11
CA SER A 170 26.93 4.87 -22.32
C SER A 170 26.01 5.37 -21.20
N ASP A 171 25.27 4.47 -20.55
CA ASP A 171 24.38 4.79 -19.44
C ASP A 171 25.10 4.82 -18.10
N ARG A 172 26.21 4.09 -17.96
CA ARG A 172 27.13 4.24 -16.82
C ARG A 172 27.67 5.66 -16.73
N LEU A 173 28.04 6.24 -17.87
CA LEU A 173 28.51 7.63 -17.95
C LEU A 173 27.42 8.61 -17.50
N LYS A 174 26.17 8.38 -17.95
CA LYS A 174 25.01 9.16 -17.54
C LYS A 174 24.67 8.98 -16.06
N SER A 175 24.77 7.76 -15.51
CA SER A 175 24.46 7.48 -14.10
C SER A 175 25.49 8.05 -13.12
N VAL A 176 26.75 8.21 -13.58
CA VAL A 176 27.81 8.87 -12.80
C VAL A 176 27.59 10.37 -12.75
N LEU A 177 27.14 10.98 -13.86
CA LEU A 177 26.80 12.40 -13.92
C LEU A 177 25.45 12.72 -13.27
N TRP A 178 24.49 11.79 -13.32
CA TRP A 178 23.13 11.94 -12.84
C TRP A 178 22.77 10.73 -12.00
N ARG A 179 22.56 10.90 -10.70
CA ARG A 179 22.14 9.83 -9.74
C ARG A 179 20.72 9.26 -10.02
N SER A 180 20.30 9.18 -11.28
CA SER A 180 19.02 8.61 -11.70
C SER A 180 19.21 7.15 -12.09
N GLN A 181 18.60 6.25 -11.32
CA GLN A 181 18.48 4.84 -11.67
C GLN A 181 17.38 4.69 -12.72
N ARG A 182 17.64 3.93 -13.78
CA ARG A 182 16.58 3.59 -14.76
C ARG A 182 15.47 2.82 -14.05
N GLU A 183 14.23 3.24 -14.29
CA GLU A 183 13.03 2.58 -13.77
C GLU A 183 12.21 2.02 -14.92
N VAL A 184 11.60 0.86 -14.69
CA VAL A 184 10.58 0.27 -15.55
C VAL A 184 9.22 0.72 -15.03
N VAL A 185 8.32 1.07 -15.95
CA VAL A 185 6.99 1.57 -15.66
C VAL A 185 5.96 0.63 -16.26
N GLY A 186 4.98 0.21 -15.46
CA GLY A 186 3.77 -0.45 -15.95
C GLY A 186 2.53 0.34 -15.54
N ILE A 187 1.54 0.42 -16.42
CA ILE A 187 0.28 1.15 -16.24
C ILE A 187 -0.86 0.13 -16.26
N ALA A 188 -1.64 0.08 -15.17
CA ALA A 188 -2.76 -0.83 -15.00
C ALA A 188 -4.09 -0.04 -14.85
N PRO A 189 -5.06 -0.20 -15.77
CA PRO A 189 -6.33 0.56 -15.73
C PRO A 189 -7.23 0.13 -14.56
N ILE A 190 -8.00 1.07 -14.02
CA ILE A 190 -8.85 0.85 -12.81
C ILE A 190 -10.19 0.20 -13.16
N SER A 191 -10.87 0.65 -14.22
CA SER A 191 -12.15 0.07 -14.66
C SER A 191 -12.06 -0.49 -16.08
N SER A 192 -13.11 -1.20 -16.49
CA SER A 192 -13.35 -1.58 -17.88
C SER A 192 -14.32 -0.57 -18.50
N TYR A 193 -14.12 -0.25 -19.78
CA TYR A 193 -15.14 0.35 -20.63
C TYR A 193 -15.78 -0.74 -21.52
N GLU A 194 -16.80 -0.40 -22.29
CA GLU A 194 -17.50 -1.35 -23.15
C GLU A 194 -16.56 -2.00 -24.17
N GLY A 195 -16.50 -3.34 -24.20
CA GLY A 195 -15.61 -4.10 -25.08
C GLY A 195 -14.15 -4.19 -24.62
N PHE A 196 -13.79 -3.63 -23.46
CA PHE A 196 -12.41 -3.57 -22.96
C PHE A 196 -11.73 -4.94 -22.87
N GLU A 197 -12.41 -5.94 -22.32
CA GLU A 197 -11.88 -7.29 -22.15
C GLU A 197 -11.64 -7.98 -23.50
N GLU A 198 -12.58 -7.86 -24.44
CA GLU A 198 -12.47 -8.47 -25.77
C GLU A 198 -11.35 -7.82 -26.59
N GLU A 199 -11.29 -6.48 -26.59
CA GLU A 199 -10.26 -5.70 -27.28
C GLU A 199 -8.84 -6.11 -26.84
N HIS A 200 -8.66 -6.38 -25.55
CA HIS A 200 -7.37 -6.72 -24.96
C HIS A 200 -7.17 -8.23 -24.70
N GLY A 201 -8.15 -9.07 -25.05
CA GLY A 201 -8.13 -10.51 -24.82
C GLY A 201 -7.91 -10.90 -23.35
N LEU A 202 -8.55 -10.18 -22.43
CA LEU A 202 -8.44 -10.35 -20.98
C LEU A 202 -9.49 -11.33 -20.46
N MET A 203 -9.15 -12.08 -19.41
CA MET A 203 -10.02 -13.10 -18.85
C MET A 203 -10.02 -13.09 -17.33
N MET A 204 -11.12 -13.53 -16.73
CA MET A 204 -11.18 -13.78 -15.30
C MET A 204 -10.37 -15.03 -14.96
N THR A 205 -9.38 -14.87 -14.09
CA THR A 205 -8.47 -15.93 -13.69
C THR A 205 -8.64 -16.22 -12.19
N PRO A 206 -8.91 -17.48 -11.80
CA PRO A 206 -8.90 -17.89 -10.40
C PRO A 206 -7.46 -17.98 -9.89
N PHE A 207 -7.25 -17.59 -8.63
CA PHE A 207 -5.96 -17.69 -7.96
C PHE A 207 -6.15 -17.86 -6.45
N THR A 208 -5.16 -18.45 -5.79
CA THR A 208 -5.23 -18.65 -4.34
C THR A 208 -4.61 -17.47 -3.60
N ILE A 209 -5.33 -16.95 -2.60
CA ILE A 209 -4.82 -16.03 -1.56
C ILE A 209 -4.87 -16.77 -0.22
N HIS A 210 -3.71 -17.13 0.32
CA HIS A 210 -3.59 -17.97 1.53
C HIS A 210 -4.34 -19.30 1.37
N SER A 211 -5.43 -19.50 2.11
CA SER A 211 -6.28 -20.69 2.06
C SER A 211 -7.58 -20.50 1.29
N ARG A 212 -7.82 -19.32 0.70
CA ARG A 212 -9.04 -19.04 -0.08
C ARG A 212 -8.76 -18.95 -1.57
N GLU A 213 -9.74 -19.36 -2.36
CA GLU A 213 -9.80 -19.03 -3.78
C GLU A 213 -10.32 -17.60 -3.96
N ALA A 214 -9.67 -16.85 -4.84
CA ALA A 214 -10.09 -15.54 -5.30
C ALA A 214 -10.12 -15.54 -6.82
N LYS A 215 -10.76 -14.54 -7.42
CA LYS A 215 -10.79 -14.33 -8.87
C LYS A 215 -10.40 -12.89 -9.17
N GLY A 216 -9.98 -12.62 -10.40
CA GLY A 216 -9.60 -11.30 -10.85
C GLY A 216 -9.45 -11.24 -12.35
N LEU A 217 -9.58 -10.05 -12.92
CA LEU A 217 -9.32 -9.84 -14.33
C LEU A 217 -7.81 -9.86 -14.56
N ASP A 218 -7.34 -10.78 -15.40
CA ASP A 218 -5.94 -10.97 -15.72
C ASP A 218 -5.46 -9.90 -16.70
N LEU A 219 -4.68 -8.94 -16.20
CA LEU A 219 -4.11 -7.86 -16.98
C LEU A 219 -2.77 -8.23 -17.62
N GLY A 220 -2.34 -9.49 -17.55
CA GLY A 220 -1.03 -9.92 -18.06
C GLY A 220 -0.85 -9.72 -19.57
N ARG A 221 -1.95 -9.58 -20.31
CA ARG A 221 -1.98 -9.25 -21.75
C ARG A 221 -2.20 -7.78 -22.05
N PHE A 222 -2.56 -6.96 -21.05
CA PHE A 222 -2.73 -5.53 -21.25
C PHE A 222 -1.39 -4.89 -21.65
N PRO A 223 -1.28 -4.13 -22.75
CA PRO A 223 0.00 -3.78 -23.38
C PRO A 223 1.08 -3.23 -22.43
N SER A 224 0.73 -2.26 -21.59
CA SER A 224 1.68 -1.65 -20.66
C SER A 224 2.12 -2.61 -19.54
N VAL A 225 1.20 -3.44 -19.03
CA VAL A 225 1.50 -4.46 -18.03
C VAL A 225 2.37 -5.57 -18.65
N ALA A 226 1.97 -6.09 -19.81
CA ALA A 226 2.70 -7.11 -20.56
C ALA A 226 4.14 -6.71 -20.85
N ALA A 227 4.38 -5.45 -21.22
CA ALA A 227 5.73 -4.91 -21.45
C ALA A 227 6.59 -4.87 -20.16
N ALA A 228 5.98 -4.60 -19.00
CA ALA A 228 6.69 -4.52 -17.72
C ALA A 228 6.96 -5.89 -17.07
N LEU A 229 6.09 -6.88 -17.29
CA LEU A 229 6.13 -8.17 -16.61
C LEU A 229 7.46 -8.95 -16.75
N PRO A 230 8.12 -9.05 -17.92
CA PRO A 230 9.40 -9.75 -18.04
C PRO A 230 10.51 -9.15 -17.18
N LYS A 231 10.57 -7.81 -17.10
CA LYS A 231 11.52 -7.11 -16.23
C LYS A 231 11.14 -7.25 -14.77
N LEU A 232 9.85 -7.15 -14.44
CA LEU A 232 9.36 -7.32 -13.07
C LEU A 232 9.71 -8.71 -12.53
N LYS A 233 9.54 -9.75 -13.36
CA LYS A 233 9.89 -11.13 -13.02
C LYS A 233 11.36 -11.28 -12.64
N ARG A 234 12.26 -10.69 -13.42
CA ARG A 234 13.72 -10.69 -13.15
C ARG A 234 14.06 -9.87 -11.91
N PHE A 235 13.48 -8.69 -11.76
CA PHE A 235 13.61 -7.84 -10.57
C PHE A 235 13.22 -8.61 -9.30
N LEU A 236 12.09 -9.32 -9.33
CA LEU A 236 11.60 -10.13 -8.21
C LEU A 236 12.34 -11.47 -8.03
N LYS A 237 13.31 -11.80 -8.89
CA LYS A 237 14.02 -13.09 -8.87
C LYS A 237 13.05 -14.27 -8.95
N ILE A 238 12.12 -14.20 -9.89
CA ILE A 238 11.20 -15.28 -10.24
C ILE A 238 11.82 -16.04 -11.41
N SER A 239 11.76 -17.38 -11.38
CA SER A 239 12.40 -18.22 -12.39
C SER A 239 11.74 -18.03 -13.77
N ASP A 240 12.53 -18.07 -14.84
CA ASP A 240 12.07 -17.84 -16.21
C ASP A 240 11.00 -18.83 -16.68
N GLN A 241 10.88 -19.99 -16.04
CA GLN A 241 9.85 -20.98 -16.31
C GLN A 241 8.50 -20.64 -15.66
N GLN A 242 8.47 -19.85 -14.57
CA GLN A 242 7.23 -19.49 -13.89
C GLN A 242 6.54 -18.31 -14.56
N LYS A 243 5.26 -18.43 -14.92
CA LYS A 243 4.50 -17.27 -15.40
C LYS A 243 4.23 -16.29 -14.25
N LEU A 244 4.13 -15.00 -14.58
CA LEU A 244 3.80 -13.92 -13.66
C LEU A 244 2.68 -13.09 -14.32
N THR A 245 1.67 -12.73 -13.55
CA THR A 245 0.62 -11.81 -14.00
C THR A 245 0.19 -10.83 -12.90
N LEU A 246 -0.55 -9.79 -13.30
CA LEU A 246 -1.21 -8.82 -12.45
C LEU A 246 -2.73 -9.01 -12.57
N LEU A 247 -3.38 -9.33 -11.46
CA LEU A 247 -4.82 -9.56 -11.37
C LEU A 247 -5.49 -8.32 -10.77
N ARG A 248 -6.50 -7.79 -11.46
CA ARG A 248 -7.33 -6.68 -10.99
C ARG A 248 -8.61 -7.20 -10.35
N LEU A 249 -8.98 -6.61 -9.23
CA LEU A 249 -10.24 -6.87 -8.54
C LEU A 249 -11.43 -6.42 -9.40
N THR A 250 -12.49 -7.23 -9.42
CA THR A 250 -13.79 -6.90 -10.01
C THR A 250 -14.89 -7.00 -8.95
N PRO A 251 -16.11 -6.48 -9.19
CA PRO A 251 -17.24 -6.66 -8.26
C PRO A 251 -17.49 -8.12 -7.86
N ASP A 252 -17.31 -9.06 -8.80
CA ASP A 252 -17.49 -10.50 -8.57
C ASP A 252 -16.38 -11.13 -7.69
N SER A 253 -15.32 -10.36 -7.41
CA SER A 253 -14.18 -10.83 -6.62
C SER A 253 -14.35 -10.58 -5.12
N PHE A 254 -15.36 -9.79 -4.71
CA PHE A 254 -15.62 -9.50 -3.30
C PHE A 254 -16.24 -10.70 -2.60
N VAL A 255 -15.75 -10.99 -1.40
CA VAL A 255 -16.31 -12.02 -0.51
C VAL A 255 -16.72 -11.39 0.81
N ARG A 256 -17.72 -12.00 1.46
CA ARG A 256 -18.12 -11.60 2.82
C ARG A 256 -17.07 -12.06 3.82
N THR A 257 -16.85 -11.26 4.85
CA THR A 257 -16.06 -11.66 6.00
C THR A 257 -16.88 -12.63 6.85
N GLU A 258 -16.26 -13.72 7.30
CA GLU A 258 -16.94 -14.78 8.09
C GLU A 258 -16.42 -14.88 9.53
N LYS A 259 -15.36 -14.13 9.88
CA LYS A 259 -14.70 -14.15 11.19
C LYS A 259 -14.37 -12.75 11.64
N ASN A 260 -14.25 -12.54 12.96
CA ASN A 260 -14.00 -11.22 13.56
C ASN A 260 -15.08 -10.25 13.09
N LEU A 261 -16.33 -10.55 13.42
CA LEU A 261 -17.48 -9.79 12.97
C LEU A 261 -17.99 -8.91 14.11
N ALA A 262 -18.09 -7.61 13.86
CA ALA A 262 -18.85 -6.74 14.74
C ALA A 262 -20.36 -7.05 14.63
N PRO A 263 -21.16 -6.72 15.67
CA PRO A 263 -22.59 -6.93 15.68
C PRO A 263 -23.27 -6.27 14.48
N LEU A 264 -24.22 -6.97 13.86
CA LEU A 264 -24.97 -6.43 12.71
C LEU A 264 -25.74 -5.16 13.05
N GLN A 265 -26.16 -4.99 14.32
CA GLN A 265 -26.74 -3.74 14.81
C GLN A 265 -25.83 -2.51 14.62
N HIS A 266 -24.51 -2.70 14.52
CA HIS A 266 -23.56 -1.63 14.25
C HIS A 266 -23.20 -1.57 12.77
N ILE A 267 -22.81 -2.70 12.19
CA ILE A 267 -22.27 -2.71 10.83
C ILE A 267 -23.34 -2.75 9.74
N GLY A 268 -24.61 -2.99 10.08
CA GLY A 268 -25.73 -3.19 9.16
C GLY A 268 -25.62 -4.53 8.45
N THR A 269 -24.77 -4.58 7.43
CA THR A 269 -24.48 -5.77 6.63
C THR A 269 -23.08 -6.31 6.91
N PRO A 270 -22.86 -7.63 6.72
CA PRO A 270 -21.54 -8.23 6.84
C PRO A 270 -20.52 -7.49 5.97
N ALA A 271 -19.34 -7.21 6.54
CA ALA A 271 -18.27 -6.56 5.79
C ALA A 271 -17.86 -7.42 4.59
N VAL A 272 -17.40 -6.74 3.54
CA VAL A 272 -16.90 -7.38 2.32
C VAL A 272 -15.44 -7.00 2.12
N HIS A 273 -14.68 -7.89 1.49
CA HIS A 273 -13.30 -7.62 1.18
C HIS A 273 -12.84 -8.26 -0.13
N GLY A 274 -11.97 -7.55 -0.83
CA GLY A 274 -11.35 -8.00 -2.08
C GLY A 274 -10.10 -8.80 -1.80
N TYR A 275 -8.91 -8.26 -2.12
CA TYR A 275 -7.62 -8.93 -1.89
C TYR A 275 -6.96 -8.62 -0.53
N THR A 276 -7.67 -8.01 0.42
CA THR A 276 -7.16 -7.85 1.79
C THR A 276 -7.00 -9.22 2.47
N ASP A 277 -6.21 -9.28 3.56
CA ASP A 277 -5.97 -10.55 4.25
C ASP A 277 -7.17 -10.98 5.11
N GLN A 278 -7.82 -10.05 5.81
CA GLN A 278 -8.97 -10.35 6.67
C GLN A 278 -10.06 -9.28 6.59
N GLN A 279 -9.70 -8.03 6.90
CA GLN A 279 -10.65 -6.92 7.08
C GLN A 279 -10.33 -5.73 6.17
N PRO A 280 -11.31 -4.86 5.87
CA PRO A 280 -11.19 -3.81 4.86
C PRO A 280 -10.31 -2.62 5.29
N ILE A 281 -10.27 -2.29 6.59
CA ILE A 281 -9.47 -1.18 7.13
C ILE A 281 -8.53 -1.69 8.23
N ASN A 282 -7.33 -1.12 8.28
CA ASN A 282 -6.39 -1.29 9.38
C ASN A 282 -5.96 0.06 9.96
N ILE A 283 -6.02 0.21 11.28
CA ILE A 283 -5.57 1.40 12.00
C ILE A 283 -4.39 1.06 12.92
N ASN A 284 -3.40 1.95 13.02
CA ASN A 284 -2.29 1.83 13.96
C ASN A 284 -2.00 3.19 14.60
N ASN A 285 -1.62 3.15 15.88
CA ASN A 285 -1.08 4.30 16.57
C ASN A 285 0.44 4.35 16.41
N LEU A 286 1.00 5.53 16.13
CA LEU A 286 2.43 5.70 15.99
C LEU A 286 3.17 5.50 17.32
N ALA A 287 2.58 5.88 18.46
CA ALA A 287 3.14 5.64 19.78
C ALA A 287 3.32 4.13 20.07
N SER A 288 2.40 3.28 19.58
CA SER A 288 2.51 1.82 19.65
C SER A 288 3.74 1.29 18.90
N VAL A 289 4.03 1.86 17.72
CA VAL A 289 5.22 1.49 16.94
C VAL A 289 6.49 1.92 17.66
N HIS A 290 6.50 3.11 18.27
CA HIS A 290 7.64 3.61 19.03
C HIS A 290 7.93 2.75 20.26
N ALA A 291 6.89 2.35 20.99
CA ALA A 291 7.01 1.44 22.12
C ALA A 291 7.63 0.10 21.71
N VAL A 292 7.21 -0.50 20.59
CA VAL A 292 7.85 -1.71 20.05
C VAL A 292 9.28 -1.43 19.58
N SER A 293 9.52 -0.30 18.92
CA SER A 293 10.86 0.11 18.45
C SER A 293 11.86 0.21 19.61
N ALA A 294 11.43 0.71 20.77
CA ALA A 294 12.26 0.81 21.96
C ALA A 294 12.68 -0.55 22.55
N LEU A 295 12.00 -1.64 22.19
CA LEU A 295 12.28 -3.01 22.64
C LEU A 295 13.14 -3.81 21.63
N LEU A 296 13.30 -3.32 20.40
CA LEU A 296 14.12 -4.02 19.39
C LEU A 296 15.61 -4.05 19.76
N PRO A 297 16.43 -4.94 19.20
CA PRO A 297 17.88 -4.79 19.23
C PRO A 297 18.32 -3.45 18.64
N LYS A 298 19.41 -2.86 19.13
CA LYS A 298 19.83 -1.49 18.78
C LYS A 298 20.02 -1.30 17.28
N GLU A 299 20.57 -2.32 16.61
CA GLU A 299 20.82 -2.36 15.17
C GLU A 299 19.53 -2.39 14.33
N ASN A 300 18.39 -2.72 14.91
CA ASN A 300 17.09 -2.74 14.25
C ASN A 300 16.24 -1.50 14.57
N ARG A 301 16.78 -0.51 15.29
CA ARG A 301 16.12 0.76 15.61
C ARG A 301 16.58 1.89 14.66
N PRO A 302 15.70 2.87 14.35
CA PRO A 302 14.27 2.91 14.66
C PRO A 302 13.45 1.98 13.75
N LEU A 303 12.32 1.48 14.25
CA LEU A 303 11.39 0.67 13.46
C LEU A 303 10.60 1.54 12.49
N ASN A 304 10.60 1.17 11.20
CA ASN A 304 9.75 1.81 10.21
C ASN A 304 8.30 1.33 10.34
N ALA A 305 7.38 2.23 10.70
CA ALA A 305 5.95 1.98 10.88
C ALA A 305 5.28 1.42 9.62
N LEU A 306 5.69 1.84 8.42
CA LEU A 306 5.08 1.40 7.15
C LEU A 306 5.23 -0.11 6.89
N ARG A 307 6.09 -0.82 7.65
CA ARG A 307 6.17 -2.29 7.68
C ARG A 307 4.84 -2.95 8.07
N PHE A 308 4.02 -2.28 8.86
CA PHE A 308 2.74 -2.81 9.34
C PHE A 308 1.57 -2.57 8.38
N ARG A 309 1.79 -1.77 7.32
CA ARG A 309 0.86 -1.55 6.20
C ARG A 309 -0.54 -1.10 6.63
N ALA A 310 -0.62 -0.26 7.67
CA ALA A 310 -1.88 0.35 8.09
C ALA A 310 -2.50 1.17 6.97
N ASN A 311 -3.81 1.35 7.04
CA ASN A 311 -4.53 2.32 6.24
C ASN A 311 -4.57 3.69 6.93
N ILE A 312 -4.89 3.69 8.22
CA ILE A 312 -5.00 4.90 9.03
C ILE A 312 -3.87 4.87 10.07
N TRP A 313 -3.07 5.93 10.09
CA TRP A 313 -2.07 6.18 11.13
C TRP A 313 -2.56 7.29 12.02
N VAL A 314 -2.58 7.06 13.34
CA VAL A 314 -3.01 8.05 14.32
C VAL A 314 -1.88 8.46 15.26
N THR A 315 -2.04 9.64 15.84
CA THR A 315 -1.19 10.20 16.91
C THR A 315 -2.09 10.85 17.96
N GLY A 316 -1.54 11.14 19.14
CA GLY A 316 -2.27 11.76 20.26
C GLY A 316 -2.76 10.75 21.31
N ALA A 317 -2.89 9.48 20.94
CA ALA A 317 -3.24 8.39 21.85
C ALA A 317 -2.00 7.75 22.49
N SER A 318 -2.11 7.29 23.74
CA SER A 318 -1.06 6.51 24.41
C SER A 318 -0.73 5.19 23.70
N ALA A 319 0.51 4.70 23.85
CA ALA A 319 0.93 3.46 23.19
C ALA A 319 -0.02 2.31 23.54
N PHE A 320 -0.52 1.67 22.48
CA PHE A 320 -1.47 0.56 22.50
C PHE A 320 -2.88 0.89 22.96
N ASP A 321 -3.24 2.18 23.11
CA ASP A 321 -4.60 2.60 23.44
C ASP A 321 -5.65 2.05 22.45
N GLU A 322 -5.27 1.91 21.18
CA GLU A 322 -6.14 1.38 20.13
C GLU A 322 -6.59 -0.08 20.38
N ASP A 323 -5.84 -0.84 21.19
CA ASP A 323 -6.17 -2.25 21.50
C ASP A 323 -7.49 -2.38 22.24
N ALA A 324 -7.97 -1.31 22.88
CA ALA A 324 -9.22 -1.29 23.65
C ALA A 324 -10.40 -0.71 22.86
N TRP A 325 -10.20 -0.13 21.67
CA TRP A 325 -11.30 0.52 20.95
C TRP A 325 -12.24 -0.51 20.38
N LYS A 326 -13.55 -0.34 20.59
CA LYS A 326 -14.60 -1.14 19.96
C LYS A 326 -15.24 -0.34 18.83
N ARG A 327 -15.55 0.94 19.04
CA ARG A 327 -16.07 1.81 17.98
C ARG A 327 -15.42 3.18 18.04
N TYR A 328 -15.18 3.77 16.88
CA TYR A 328 -14.73 5.15 16.79
C TYR A 328 -15.40 5.86 15.62
N ARG A 329 -15.51 7.18 15.75
CA ARG A 329 -16.00 8.09 14.72
C ARG A 329 -14.85 8.96 14.24
N ILE A 330 -14.77 9.18 12.94
CA ILE A 330 -13.84 10.13 12.34
C ILE A 330 -14.61 11.44 12.14
N VAL A 331 -14.19 12.49 12.83
CA VAL A 331 -14.83 13.81 12.80
C VAL A 331 -13.97 14.74 11.93
N PRO A 332 -14.53 15.34 10.86
CA PRO A 332 -13.81 16.24 9.98
C PRO A 332 -13.14 17.39 10.73
N ASN A 333 -11.88 17.65 10.43
CA ASN A 333 -11.18 18.81 11.00
C ASN A 333 -11.81 20.11 10.46
N GLY A 334 -12.54 20.82 11.33
CA GLY A 334 -13.37 21.98 10.96
C GLY A 334 -14.89 21.72 11.04
N GLY A 335 -15.32 20.51 11.37
CA GLY A 335 -16.70 20.17 11.74
C GLY A 335 -17.72 20.11 10.60
N ILE A 336 -17.28 20.29 9.35
CA ILE A 336 -18.16 20.29 8.17
C ILE A 336 -17.94 19.01 7.36
N GLY A 337 -18.96 18.16 7.27
CA GLY A 337 -18.96 16.94 6.45
C GLY A 337 -19.47 15.70 7.18
N PRO A 338 -19.63 14.57 6.47
CA PRO A 338 -20.02 13.31 7.09
C PRO A 338 -18.93 12.84 8.06
N SER A 339 -19.34 12.31 9.21
CA SER A 339 -18.44 11.74 10.22
C SER A 339 -18.58 10.22 10.26
N PRO A 340 -17.83 9.46 9.45
CA PRO A 340 -18.02 8.02 9.36
C PRO A 340 -17.65 7.33 10.67
N THR A 341 -18.42 6.30 11.00
CA THR A 341 -18.18 5.43 12.16
C THR A 341 -17.63 4.09 11.70
N LEU A 342 -16.64 3.57 12.42
CA LEU A 342 -16.02 2.29 12.17
C LEU A 342 -16.07 1.43 13.43
N SER A 343 -16.46 0.16 13.25
CA SER A 343 -16.33 -0.86 14.28
C SER A 343 -14.96 -1.52 14.18
N VAL A 344 -14.28 -1.61 15.32
CA VAL A 344 -13.03 -2.32 15.50
C VAL A 344 -13.35 -3.77 15.82
N VAL A 345 -12.84 -4.71 15.04
CA VAL A 345 -13.30 -6.12 15.11
C VAL A 345 -12.31 -7.08 15.74
N CYS A 346 -11.03 -6.83 15.60
CA CYS A 346 -10.00 -7.64 16.24
C CYS A 346 -8.63 -6.96 16.20
N ARG A 347 -7.72 -7.46 17.04
CA ARG A 347 -6.30 -7.09 16.96
C ARG A 347 -5.68 -7.69 15.72
N THR A 348 -4.74 -6.96 15.13
CA THR A 348 -4.07 -7.40 13.92
C THR A 348 -2.93 -8.35 14.27
N SER A 349 -3.18 -9.65 14.13
CA SER A 349 -2.13 -10.66 14.21
C SER A 349 -1.07 -10.42 13.13
N ARG A 350 0.21 -10.39 13.53
CA ARG A 350 1.31 -10.10 12.60
C ARG A 350 1.94 -11.39 12.10
N CYS A 351 2.27 -11.39 10.80
CA CYS A 351 2.99 -12.49 10.15
C CYS A 351 4.46 -12.08 9.93
N THR A 352 5.20 -12.81 9.08
CA THR A 352 6.60 -12.47 8.76
C THR A 352 6.77 -11.24 7.85
N LEU A 353 5.67 -10.68 7.32
CA LEU A 353 5.73 -9.56 6.37
C LEU A 353 6.45 -8.32 6.96
N PRO A 354 6.16 -7.86 8.19
CA PRO A 354 6.82 -6.68 8.77
C PRO A 354 8.34 -6.82 8.92
N ASN A 355 8.88 -8.04 8.80
CA ASN A 355 10.33 -8.23 8.84
C ASN A 355 11.03 -7.64 7.62
N VAL A 356 10.31 -7.46 6.51
CA VAL A 356 10.87 -6.86 5.30
C VAL A 356 11.05 -5.36 5.49
N ASN A 357 12.29 -4.91 5.33
CA ASN A 357 12.63 -3.49 5.33
C ASN A 357 12.18 -2.84 4.00
N PRO A 358 11.27 -1.86 4.03
CA PRO A 358 10.75 -1.24 2.82
C PRO A 358 11.81 -0.53 1.98
N HIS A 359 12.89 -0.05 2.62
CA HIS A 359 13.96 0.66 1.93
C HIS A 359 14.91 -0.30 1.21
N THR A 360 15.30 -1.40 1.86
CA THR A 360 16.30 -2.34 1.32
C THR A 360 15.68 -3.49 0.52
N GLY A 361 14.38 -3.74 0.69
CA GLY A 361 13.69 -4.89 0.09
C GLY A 361 14.21 -6.23 0.61
N LYS A 362 14.72 -6.28 1.84
CA LYS A 362 15.27 -7.48 2.50
C LYS A 362 14.65 -7.69 3.88
N PRO A 363 14.50 -8.94 4.34
CA PRO A 363 14.15 -9.21 5.74
C PRO A 363 15.28 -8.79 6.68
N ASP A 364 14.95 -8.13 7.78
CA ASP A 364 15.91 -7.77 8.83
C ASP A 364 15.99 -8.86 9.91
N THR A 365 17.19 -9.00 10.47
CA THR A 365 17.47 -9.84 11.63
C THR A 365 18.29 -9.06 12.64
N ASP A 366 18.36 -9.55 13.88
CA ASP A 366 19.36 -9.12 14.84
C ASP A 366 20.76 -9.67 14.51
N ALA A 367 21.77 -9.24 15.25
CA ALA A 367 23.09 -9.84 15.19
C ALA A 367 23.06 -11.30 15.64
N PRO A 368 23.69 -12.23 14.90
CA PRO A 368 23.72 -13.63 15.31
C PRO A 368 24.44 -13.79 16.65
N GLY A 369 23.82 -14.51 17.58
CA GLY A 369 24.47 -14.90 18.83
C GLY A 369 25.64 -15.87 18.62
N ASN A 370 26.46 -16.07 19.66
CA ASN A 370 27.62 -16.96 19.63
C ASN A 370 27.27 -18.34 19.07
N GLY A 371 28.00 -18.76 18.03
CA GLY A 371 27.82 -20.07 17.38
C GLY A 371 26.67 -20.16 16.38
N LYS A 372 25.95 -19.06 16.09
CA LYS A 372 24.91 -19.02 15.06
C LYS A 372 25.39 -18.28 13.82
N THR A 373 24.93 -18.73 12.65
CA THR A 373 25.23 -18.08 11.35
C THR A 373 24.19 -17.04 10.94
N ARG A 374 23.02 -17.00 11.61
CA ARG A 374 21.92 -16.07 11.33
C ARG A 374 21.27 -15.58 12.63
N GLY A 375 20.89 -14.31 12.63
CA GLY A 375 20.10 -13.71 13.70
C GLY A 375 18.61 -14.10 13.64
N LYS A 376 17.88 -13.73 14.68
CA LYS A 376 16.43 -13.83 14.78
C LYS A 376 15.76 -12.73 13.94
N PRO A 377 14.63 -13.02 13.27
CA PRO A 377 13.95 -12.06 12.40
C PRO A 377 13.22 -10.96 13.17
N GLN A 378 13.41 -9.70 12.74
CA GLN A 378 12.87 -8.52 13.40
C GLN A 378 11.92 -7.74 12.49
N PRO A 379 10.78 -7.20 13.00
CA PRO A 379 10.42 -7.09 14.43
C PRO A 379 9.68 -8.32 15.00
N SER A 380 9.47 -9.39 14.21
CA SER A 380 8.64 -10.52 14.66
C SER A 380 9.08 -11.16 15.96
N SER A 381 10.39 -11.31 16.21
CA SER A 381 10.88 -11.91 17.45
C SER A 381 10.58 -11.03 18.67
N THR A 382 10.79 -9.73 18.59
CA THR A 382 10.41 -8.78 19.66
C THR A 382 8.89 -8.73 19.87
N LEU A 383 8.10 -8.81 18.81
CA LEU A 383 6.63 -8.85 18.93
C LEU A 383 6.14 -10.13 19.61
N ILE A 384 6.74 -11.28 19.32
CA ILE A 384 6.41 -12.54 20.01
C ILE A 384 6.67 -12.41 21.51
N GLU A 385 7.84 -11.88 21.87
CA GLU A 385 8.28 -11.78 23.27
C GLU A 385 7.48 -10.76 24.08
N HIS A 386 7.13 -9.62 23.49
CA HIS A 386 6.56 -8.50 24.24
C HIS A 386 5.13 -8.12 23.86
N ARG A 387 4.61 -8.60 22.72
CA ARG A 387 3.28 -8.21 22.20
C ARG A 387 2.44 -9.40 21.74
N THR A 388 2.62 -10.57 22.35
CA THR A 388 1.63 -11.66 22.27
C THR A 388 0.65 -11.51 23.43
N ILE A 389 -0.41 -10.73 23.23
CA ILE A 389 -1.38 -10.37 24.29
C ILE A 389 -2.67 -11.20 24.27
N GLU A 390 -2.81 -12.09 23.29
CA GLU A 390 -3.90 -13.06 23.18
C GLU A 390 -3.42 -14.29 22.41
N ASP A 391 -4.12 -15.42 22.55
CA ASP A 391 -3.74 -16.74 22.02
C ASP A 391 -4.72 -17.31 20.97
N GLY A 392 -5.78 -16.58 20.63
CA GLY A 392 -6.80 -17.03 19.67
C GLY A 392 -6.29 -17.29 18.24
N ASN A 393 -5.12 -16.75 17.87
CA ASN A 393 -4.43 -17.12 16.63
C ASN A 393 -3.05 -17.76 16.93
N PRO A 394 -2.92 -19.11 16.89
CA PRO A 394 -1.67 -19.80 17.20
C PRO A 394 -0.54 -19.54 16.18
N LYS A 395 -0.85 -18.92 15.03
CA LYS A 395 0.13 -18.56 14.00
C LYS A 395 0.60 -17.09 14.10
N ALA A 396 0.08 -16.33 15.06
CA ALA A 396 0.44 -14.93 15.24
C ALA A 396 1.90 -14.80 15.72
N LEU A 397 2.65 -13.87 15.12
CA LEU A 397 3.98 -13.47 15.57
C LEU A 397 3.88 -12.15 16.35
N GLY A 398 2.97 -12.12 17.32
CA GLY A 398 2.56 -10.94 18.08
C GLY A 398 1.50 -10.07 17.40
N TYR A 399 1.10 -8.99 18.08
CA TYR A 399 -0.01 -8.12 17.71
C TYR A 399 0.40 -6.65 17.79
N ILE A 400 -0.10 -5.85 16.84
CA ILE A 400 -0.02 -4.38 16.87
C ILE A 400 -1.09 -3.86 15.92
N GLY A 401 -1.81 -2.80 16.27
CA GLY A 401 -2.86 -2.22 15.45
C GLY A 401 -4.11 -3.07 15.30
N MET A 402 -5.15 -2.46 14.74
CA MET A 402 -6.51 -3.02 14.78
C MET A 402 -7.14 -3.13 13.40
N HIS A 403 -7.93 -4.18 13.22
CA HIS A 403 -8.79 -4.33 12.06
C HIS A 403 -10.13 -3.65 12.30
N CYS A 404 -10.61 -2.94 11.28
CA CYS A 404 -11.83 -2.15 11.36
C CYS A 404 -12.72 -2.39 10.14
N VAL A 405 -14.02 -2.20 10.35
CA VAL A 405 -15.06 -2.29 9.33
C VAL A 405 -15.90 -1.01 9.34
N PRO A 406 -16.15 -0.40 8.18
CA PRO A 406 -17.07 0.73 8.09
C PRO A 406 -18.52 0.30 8.35
N GLU A 407 -19.26 1.14 9.06
CA GLU A 407 -20.68 0.94 9.32
C GLU A 407 -21.54 1.40 8.16
N ASP A 408 -22.66 0.72 7.91
CA ASP A 408 -23.58 1.07 6.79
C ASP A 408 -24.22 2.44 6.95
N SER A 409 -24.39 2.88 8.20
CA SER A 409 -24.87 4.23 8.55
C SER A 409 -24.02 5.35 7.91
N CYS A 410 -22.77 5.05 7.53
CA CYS A 410 -21.90 6.00 6.83
C CYS A 410 -22.36 6.28 5.40
N PHE A 411 -23.01 5.32 4.74
CA PHE A 411 -23.23 5.32 3.28
C PHE A 411 -24.68 5.61 2.87
N GLY A 412 -25.51 6.10 3.79
CA GLY A 412 -26.91 6.43 3.51
C GLY A 412 -27.09 7.42 2.35
N GLU A 413 -28.20 7.29 1.62
CA GLU A 413 -28.59 8.21 0.54
C GLU A 413 -28.68 9.64 1.09
N THR A 414 -27.67 10.47 0.81
CA THR A 414 -27.76 11.90 1.10
C THR A 414 -28.39 12.57 -0.11
N PRO A 415 -29.61 13.12 -0.01
CA PRO A 415 -30.23 13.80 -1.15
C PRO A 415 -29.39 15.02 -1.55
N GLY A 416 -28.97 15.08 -2.81
CA GLY A 416 -28.45 16.31 -3.41
C GLY A 416 -26.93 16.46 -3.52
N LYS A 417 -26.10 15.46 -3.16
CA LYS A 417 -24.68 15.44 -3.56
C LYS A 417 -24.16 14.03 -3.84
N GLN A 418 -23.64 13.83 -5.05
CA GLN A 418 -22.84 12.68 -5.49
C GLN A 418 -21.46 12.59 -4.78
N GLU A 419 -21.27 13.20 -3.61
CA GLU A 419 -20.00 13.18 -2.90
C GLU A 419 -20.03 12.03 -1.90
N GLY A 420 -19.34 10.93 -2.22
CA GLY A 420 -19.20 9.78 -1.31
C GLY A 420 -18.57 10.14 0.04
N VAL A 421 -18.40 9.16 0.92
CA VAL A 421 -17.77 9.35 2.24
C VAL A 421 -16.25 9.47 2.08
N TYR A 422 -15.64 10.44 2.73
CA TYR A 422 -14.19 10.63 2.71
C TYR A 422 -13.61 10.82 4.10
N VAL A 423 -12.36 10.41 4.24
CA VAL A 423 -11.52 10.60 5.44
C VAL A 423 -10.29 11.41 5.04
N GLN A 424 -9.86 12.34 5.88
CA GLN A 424 -8.75 13.25 5.60
C GLN A 424 -7.69 13.26 6.72
N VAL A 425 -6.45 13.53 6.35
CA VAL A 425 -5.37 13.81 7.31
C VAL A 425 -5.74 15.03 8.15
N GLY A 426 -5.56 14.90 9.47
CA GLY A 426 -5.91 15.92 10.46
C GLY A 426 -7.28 15.74 11.11
N ASP A 427 -8.16 14.92 10.51
CA ASP A 427 -9.45 14.56 11.11
C ASP A 427 -9.25 13.94 12.50
N GLU A 428 -10.20 14.20 13.38
CA GLU A 428 -10.19 13.74 14.76
C GLU A 428 -10.80 12.34 14.86
N VAL A 429 -10.24 11.49 15.71
CA VAL A 429 -10.75 10.16 16.01
C VAL A 429 -11.38 10.18 17.40
N GLU A 430 -12.71 10.19 17.43
CA GLU A 430 -13.52 10.14 18.64
C GLU A 430 -13.79 8.67 18.99
N VAL A 431 -13.25 8.18 20.10
CA VAL A 431 -13.50 6.81 20.57
C VAL A 431 -14.87 6.76 21.26
N LEU A 432 -15.80 6.01 20.68
CA LEU A 432 -17.19 5.92 21.15
C LEU A 432 -17.38 4.82 22.18
N GLU A 433 -16.62 3.73 22.05
CA GLU A 433 -16.78 2.54 22.85
C GLU A 433 -15.43 1.86 23.07
N ARG A 434 -15.19 1.38 24.29
CA ARG A 434 -13.99 0.64 24.68
C ARG A 434 -14.35 -0.71 25.30
N GLY A 435 -13.49 -1.70 25.11
CA GLY A 435 -13.71 -3.07 25.58
C GLY A 435 -12.54 -3.99 25.22
N THR A 436 -12.79 -5.30 25.32
CA THR A 436 -11.81 -6.33 25.00
C THR A 436 -12.14 -6.96 23.66
N HIS A 437 -11.12 -7.38 22.92
CA HIS A 437 -11.29 -8.20 21.72
C HIS A 437 -10.85 -9.64 21.98
N LEU A 438 -11.54 -10.57 21.36
CA LEU A 438 -11.17 -11.98 21.28
C LEU A 438 -11.02 -12.37 19.82
N TYR A 439 -9.82 -12.81 19.40
CA TYR A 439 -9.63 -13.28 18.04
C TYR A 439 -10.57 -14.45 17.71
N GLY A 440 -11.28 -14.35 16.60
CA GLY A 440 -12.25 -15.31 16.14
C GLY A 440 -13.69 -15.00 16.57
N SER A 441 -13.94 -13.92 17.34
CA SER A 441 -15.29 -13.54 17.76
C SER A 441 -16.22 -13.29 16.58
N THR A 442 -17.49 -13.66 16.75
CA THR A 442 -18.53 -13.49 15.73
C THR A 442 -19.81 -12.96 16.36
N GLY A 443 -20.37 -11.89 15.79
CA GLY A 443 -21.71 -11.43 16.19
C GLY A 443 -21.68 -10.81 17.58
N ASP A 444 -22.43 -11.41 18.52
CA ASP A 444 -22.63 -10.86 19.87
C ASP A 444 -21.53 -11.26 20.87
N ASP A 445 -20.62 -12.17 20.49
CA ASP A 445 -19.40 -12.49 21.25
C ASP A 445 -18.29 -11.42 21.10
N TYR A 446 -18.69 -10.23 20.63
CA TYR A 446 -17.88 -9.16 20.06
C TYR A 446 -16.79 -8.61 20.97
#